data_AF-A0A8R1EUD8-F1
#
_entry.id   AF-A0A8R1EUD8-F1
#
_cell.length_a   1.000
_cell.length_b   1.000
_cell.length_c   1.000
_cell.angle_alpha   90.00
_cell.angle_beta   90.00
_cell.angle_gamma   90.00
#
_symmetry.space_group_name_H-M   'P 1'
#
loop_
_entity.id
_entity.type
_entity.pdbx_description
1 polymer ?
#
loop_
_entity_poly.entity_id
_entity_poly.type
_entity_poly.pdbx_seq_one_letter_code
_entity_poly.pdbx_strand_id
1 'polypeptide(L)'
;MPDHLGDDMRKSKKVENTEEEKNFQALDEGDIAVLKRYGQGPYAEQLKQLDTDIENCLKKVNELSGVKESDTGLAPPALWDIAADKQAMQMEQPLQVARCTKIITSDKHDPRYLINVKQFAKFVVDLADSVAPTDIE
;
A
#
# COMPACT_ATOMS: atom_id res chain seq x y z
N MET A 1 87.68 17.34 -35.74
CA MET A 1 87.79 15.87 -35.65
C MET A 1 86.38 15.31 -35.65
N PRO A 2 86.01 14.41 -36.58
CA PRO A 2 84.72 13.74 -36.57
C PRO A 2 84.59 12.82 -35.34
N ASP A 3 83.46 12.89 -34.65
CA ASP A 3 83.15 12.05 -33.48
C ASP A 3 82.79 10.63 -33.94
N HIS A 4 83.51 9.63 -33.41
CA HIS A 4 83.41 8.23 -33.83
C HIS A 4 82.72 7.34 -32.78
N LEU A 5 82.02 7.91 -31.78
CA LEU A 5 81.28 7.14 -30.80
C LEU A 5 79.79 7.02 -31.14
N GLY A 6 79.29 5.77 -31.26
CA GLY A 6 77.86 5.45 -31.45
C GLY A 6 77.04 5.55 -30.17
N ASP A 7 75.72 5.70 -30.31
CA ASP A 7 74.77 5.88 -29.19
C ASP A 7 74.80 4.76 -28.15
N ASP A 8 75.27 3.56 -28.52
CA ASP A 8 75.43 2.41 -27.62
C ASP A 8 76.56 2.60 -26.59
N MET A 9 77.55 3.47 -26.90
CA MET A 9 78.64 3.83 -25.99
C MET A 9 78.32 5.06 -25.14
N ARG A 10 77.18 5.71 -25.36
CA ARG A 10 76.67 6.78 -24.51
C ARG A 10 75.71 6.18 -23.50
N LYS A 11 76.02 6.32 -22.22
CA LYS A 11 75.12 5.91 -21.12
C LYS A 11 73.94 6.90 -21.02
N SER A 12 73.13 6.96 -22.07
CA SER A 12 71.81 7.56 -22.04
C SER A 12 70.88 6.54 -21.39
N LYS A 13 70.14 6.97 -20.37
CA LYS A 13 69.11 6.15 -19.74
C LYS A 13 68.00 5.98 -20.78
N LYS A 14 68.03 4.87 -21.55
CA LYS A 14 66.86 4.45 -22.33
C LYS A 14 65.74 4.27 -21.31
N VAL A 15 64.76 5.16 -21.35
CA VAL A 15 63.51 4.99 -20.62
C VAL A 15 62.85 3.79 -21.25
N GLU A 16 62.96 2.63 -20.60
CA GLU A 16 62.11 1.49 -20.88
C GLU A 16 60.68 1.90 -20.52
N ASN A 17 59.96 2.46 -21.50
CA ASN A 17 58.51 2.37 -21.53
C ASN A 17 58.17 0.96 -22.02
N THR A 18 58.43 -0.03 -21.18
CA THR A 18 57.79 -1.36 -21.24
C THR A 18 56.67 -1.38 -20.23
N GLU A 19 55.72 -0.45 -20.37
CA GLU A 19 54.34 -0.80 -20.04
C GLU A 19 53.91 -1.77 -21.14
N GLU A 20 54.16 -3.06 -20.91
CA GLU A 20 53.36 -4.09 -21.54
C GLU A 20 51.92 -3.86 -21.10
N GLU A 21 51.22 -2.99 -21.83
CA GLU A 21 49.77 -2.96 -21.86
C GLU A 21 49.35 -4.37 -22.27
N LYS A 22 49.09 -5.22 -21.27
CA LYS A 22 48.45 -6.51 -21.48
C LYS A 22 47.14 -6.19 -22.19
N ASN A 23 47.14 -6.46 -23.48
CA ASN A 23 46.00 -6.28 -24.35
C ASN A 23 44.81 -6.99 -23.67
N PHE A 24 43.85 -6.21 -23.17
CA PHE A 24 42.69 -6.74 -22.47
C PHE A 24 41.81 -7.40 -23.52
N GLN A 25 41.95 -8.71 -23.68
CA GLN A 25 41.08 -9.47 -24.56
C GLN A 25 39.67 -9.43 -23.95
N ALA A 26 38.80 -8.63 -24.55
CA ALA A 26 37.39 -8.61 -24.18
C ALA A 26 36.79 -10.00 -24.40
N LEU A 27 36.05 -10.48 -23.40
CA LEU A 27 35.36 -11.75 -23.49
C LEU A 27 34.38 -11.71 -24.66
N ASP A 28 34.39 -12.76 -25.48
CA ASP A 28 33.43 -12.89 -26.55
C ASP A 28 32.04 -13.30 -26.01
N GLU A 29 31.00 -13.18 -26.83
CA GLU A 29 29.63 -13.49 -26.42
C GLU A 29 29.46 -14.97 -26.01
N GLY A 30 30.32 -15.84 -26.55
CA GLY A 30 30.39 -17.26 -26.22
C GLY A 30 30.99 -17.52 -24.84
N ASP A 31 32.10 -16.87 -24.51
CA ASP A 31 32.80 -16.91 -23.23
C ASP A 31 31.88 -16.41 -22.11
N ILE A 32 31.13 -15.33 -22.38
CA ILE A 32 30.13 -14.79 -21.45
C ILE A 32 29.01 -15.80 -21.20
N ALA A 33 28.52 -16.49 -22.24
CA ALA A 33 27.49 -17.51 -22.10
C ALA A 33 27.98 -18.74 -21.33
N VAL A 34 29.22 -19.18 -21.58
CA VAL A 34 29.86 -20.29 -20.85
C VAL A 34 30.02 -19.92 -19.37
N LEU A 35 30.54 -18.72 -19.06
CA LEU A 35 30.70 -18.24 -17.68
C LEU A 35 29.38 -18.12 -16.93
N LYS A 36 28.32 -17.62 -17.60
CA LYS A 36 26.96 -17.54 -17.02
C LYS A 36 26.39 -18.92 -16.70
N ARG A 37 26.62 -19.92 -17.57
CA ARG A 37 26.19 -21.30 -17.33
C ARG A 37 27.05 -22.03 -16.30
N TYR A 38 28.35 -21.75 -16.22
CA TYR A 38 29.29 -22.47 -15.36
C TYR A 38 28.98 -22.36 -13.87
N GLY A 39 28.27 -21.30 -13.45
CA GLY A 39 27.82 -21.10 -12.07
C GLY A 39 26.34 -21.38 -11.81
N GLN A 40 25.54 -21.71 -12.83
CA GLN A 40 24.11 -21.95 -12.69
C GLN A 40 23.80 -23.44 -12.64
N GLY A 41 23.10 -23.86 -11.59
CA GLY A 41 22.62 -25.23 -11.47
C GLY A 41 21.61 -25.58 -12.59
N PRO A 42 21.44 -26.86 -12.95
CA PRO A 42 20.55 -27.29 -14.05
C PRO A 42 19.09 -26.81 -13.94
N TYR A 43 18.64 -26.47 -12.73
CA TYR A 43 17.28 -26.05 -12.42
C TYR A 43 17.14 -24.55 -12.13
N ALA A 44 18.22 -23.77 -12.19
CA ALA A 44 18.21 -22.35 -11.76
C ALA A 44 17.25 -21.49 -12.60
N GLU A 45 17.19 -21.71 -13.92
CA GLU A 45 16.26 -21.00 -14.80
C GLU A 45 14.80 -21.39 -14.52
N GLN A 46 14.53 -22.68 -14.30
CA GLN A 46 13.19 -23.19 -14.00
C GLN A 46 12.69 -22.63 -12.67
N LEU A 47 13.53 -22.58 -11.63
CA LEU A 47 13.19 -21.98 -10.35
C LEU A 47 12.83 -20.50 -10.48
N LYS A 48 13.61 -19.74 -11.26
CA LYS A 48 13.35 -18.31 -11.48
C LYS A 48 12.05 -18.06 -12.24
N GLN A 49 11.74 -18.90 -13.22
CA GLN A 49 10.44 -18.86 -13.91
C GLN A 49 9.29 -19.13 -12.93
N LEU A 50 9.44 -20.15 -12.09
CA LEU A 50 8.44 -20.55 -11.10
C LEU A 50 8.18 -19.43 -10.06
N ASP A 51 9.22 -18.76 -9.57
CA ASP A 51 9.10 -17.60 -8.68
C ASP A 51 8.32 -16.46 -9.36
N THR A 52 8.63 -16.18 -10.63
CA THR A 52 7.95 -15.15 -11.42
C THR A 52 6.47 -15.50 -11.63
N ASP A 53 6.16 -16.77 -11.86
CA ASP A 53 4.79 -17.26 -12.04
C ASP A 53 3.99 -17.20 -10.74
N ILE A 54 4.61 -17.49 -9.58
CA ILE A 54 4.00 -17.34 -8.27
C ILE A 54 3.62 -15.86 -8.03
N GLU A 55 4.53 -14.92 -8.30
CA GLU A 55 4.24 -13.49 -8.16
C GLU A 55 3.11 -13.04 -9.09
N ASN A 56 3.08 -13.53 -10.33
CA ASN A 56 2.04 -13.20 -11.30
C ASN A 56 0.68 -13.78 -10.88
N CYS A 57 0.65 -15.00 -10.34
CA CYS A 57 -0.56 -15.60 -9.79
C CYS A 57 -1.08 -14.79 -8.60
N LEU A 58 -0.19 -14.37 -7.70
CA LEU A 58 -0.56 -13.57 -6.53
C LEU A 58 -1.17 -12.23 -6.95
N LYS A 59 -0.58 -11.54 -7.94
CA LYS A 59 -1.14 -10.30 -8.52
C LYS A 59 -2.54 -10.52 -9.10
N LYS A 60 -2.74 -11.59 -9.89
CA LYS A 60 -4.06 -11.94 -10.46
C LYS A 60 -5.10 -12.23 -9.38
N VAL A 61 -4.72 -12.94 -8.33
CA VAL A 61 -5.62 -13.23 -7.19
C VAL A 61 -6.01 -11.94 -6.48
N ASN A 62 -5.06 -11.04 -6.22
CA ASN A 62 -5.36 -9.76 -5.57
C ASN A 62 -6.26 -8.85 -6.42
N GLU A 63 -6.05 -8.84 -7.74
CA GLU A 63 -6.89 -8.09 -8.68
C GLU A 63 -8.33 -8.63 -8.73
N LEU A 64 -8.48 -9.97 -8.77
CA LEU A 64 -9.79 -10.63 -8.74
C LEU A 64 -10.50 -10.50 -7.39
N SER A 65 -9.76 -10.61 -6.29
CA SER A 65 -10.28 -10.46 -4.93
C SER A 65 -10.75 -9.02 -4.67
N GLY A 66 -10.36 -8.07 -5.52
CA GLY A 66 -10.80 -6.69 -5.42
C GLY A 66 -10.34 -6.03 -4.11
N VAL A 67 -9.28 -6.57 -3.48
CA VAL A 67 -8.60 -5.99 -2.31
C VAL A 67 -7.75 -4.81 -2.78
N LYS A 68 -8.40 -3.88 -3.47
CA LYS A 68 -7.91 -2.53 -3.59
C LYS A 68 -8.56 -1.84 -2.41
N GLU A 69 -7.76 -1.46 -1.43
CA GLU A 69 -8.20 -0.60 -0.33
C GLU A 69 -8.68 0.71 -0.93
N SER A 70 -9.93 0.74 -1.37
CA SER A 70 -10.63 1.97 -1.62
C SER A 70 -10.84 2.58 -0.26
N ASP A 71 -10.27 3.77 -0.06
CA ASP A 71 -10.28 4.57 1.16
C ASP A 71 -11.68 5.15 1.43
N THR A 72 -12.71 4.31 1.32
CA THR A 72 -14.12 4.62 1.55
C THR A 72 -14.49 4.50 3.03
N GLY A 73 -13.52 4.17 3.90
CA GLY A 73 -13.74 3.94 5.32
C GLY A 73 -14.68 2.78 5.64
N LEU A 74 -14.98 1.93 4.65
CA LEU A 74 -15.83 0.74 4.80
C LEU A 74 -14.95 -0.46 5.12
N ALA A 75 -15.40 -1.30 6.05
CA ALA A 75 -14.78 -2.60 6.28
C ALA A 75 -14.82 -3.44 4.99
N PRO A 76 -13.85 -4.34 4.76
CA PRO A 76 -13.86 -5.20 3.58
C PRO A 76 -15.15 -6.06 3.57
N PRO A 77 -15.79 -6.27 2.40
CA PRO A 77 -17.09 -6.94 2.31
C PRO A 77 -17.14 -8.35 2.92
N ALA A 78 -16.01 -9.04 3.01
CA ALA A 78 -15.91 -10.36 3.63
C ALA A 78 -16.18 -10.33 5.15
N LEU A 79 -16.04 -9.18 5.79
CA LEU A 79 -16.31 -8.99 7.23
C LEU A 79 -17.71 -8.44 7.51
N TRP A 80 -18.54 -8.25 6.47
CA TRP A 80 -19.89 -7.71 6.67
C TRP A 80 -20.83 -8.79 7.23
N ASP A 81 -21.55 -8.44 8.29
CA ASP A 81 -22.66 -9.26 8.81
C ASP A 81 -23.96 -8.82 8.13
N ILE A 82 -24.22 -9.42 6.97
CA ILE A 82 -25.38 -9.12 6.12
C ILE A 82 -26.71 -9.32 6.88
N ALA A 83 -26.76 -10.25 7.83
CA ALA A 83 -27.97 -10.53 8.60
C ALA A 83 -28.25 -9.41 9.61
N ALA A 84 -27.21 -8.98 10.34
CA ALA A 84 -27.31 -7.84 11.25
C ALA A 84 -27.61 -6.54 10.49
N ASP A 85 -26.95 -6.29 9.37
CA ASP A 85 -27.16 -5.10 8.53
C ASP A 85 -28.60 -5.01 8.03
N LYS A 86 -29.17 -6.15 7.59
CA LYS A 86 -30.56 -6.21 7.15
C LYS A 86 -31.54 -5.93 8.29
N GLN A 87 -31.25 -6.42 9.50
CA GLN A 87 -32.06 -6.16 10.67
C GLN A 87 -32.01 -4.67 11.06
N ALA A 88 -30.82 -4.06 11.04
CA ALA A 88 -30.65 -2.62 11.29
C ALA A 88 -31.45 -1.78 10.29
N MET A 89 -31.34 -2.06 8.99
CA MET A 89 -32.09 -1.33 7.95
C MET A 89 -33.62 -1.49 8.05
N GLN A 90 -34.09 -2.61 8.62
CA GLN A 90 -35.53 -2.85 8.78
C GLN A 90 -36.10 -2.22 10.05
N MET A 91 -35.31 -2.15 11.12
CA MET A 91 -35.74 -1.59 12.41
C MET A 91 -35.56 -0.06 12.46
N GLU A 92 -34.49 0.47 11.86
CA GLU A 92 -34.15 1.88 11.90
C GLU A 92 -34.55 2.58 10.59
N GLN A 93 -35.77 3.10 10.56
CA GLN A 93 -36.15 4.10 9.57
C GLN A 93 -35.31 5.39 9.77
N PRO A 94 -34.97 6.13 8.70
CA PRO A 94 -34.15 7.33 8.84
C PRO A 94 -34.85 8.37 9.72
N LEU A 95 -34.26 8.65 10.89
CA LEU A 95 -34.77 9.62 11.85
C LEU A 95 -34.12 10.98 11.65
N GLN A 96 -34.90 12.04 11.82
CA GLN A 96 -34.37 13.41 11.78
C GLN A 96 -33.69 13.75 13.11
N VAL A 97 -32.38 14.06 13.05
CA VAL A 97 -31.60 14.40 14.24
C VAL A 97 -31.99 15.78 14.78
N ALA A 98 -32.34 15.84 16.06
CA ALA A 98 -32.67 17.06 16.78
C ALA A 98 -31.86 17.14 18.08
N ARG A 99 -31.70 18.35 18.63
CA ARG A 99 -31.02 18.57 19.91
C ARG A 99 -32.05 18.92 20.99
N CYS A 100 -32.04 18.21 22.13
CA CYS A 100 -32.79 18.62 23.31
C CYS A 100 -32.24 19.96 23.82
N THR A 101 -33.13 20.91 24.12
CA THR A 101 -32.74 22.24 24.61
C THR A 101 -33.31 22.55 25.98
N LYS A 102 -34.48 21.97 26.31
CA LYS A 102 -35.11 22.17 27.60
C LYS A 102 -36.08 21.02 27.89
N ILE A 103 -36.01 20.51 29.11
CA ILE A 103 -36.98 19.54 29.64
C ILE A 103 -38.08 20.31 30.37
N ILE A 104 -39.33 19.96 30.10
CA ILE A 104 -40.53 20.51 30.74
C ILE A 104 -41.14 19.39 31.58
N THR A 105 -40.72 19.33 32.84
CA THR A 105 -41.31 18.41 33.82
C THR A 105 -42.54 19.06 34.43
N SER A 106 -43.69 18.37 34.36
CA SER A 106 -44.90 18.77 35.08
C SER A 106 -45.23 17.73 36.14
N ASP A 107 -45.46 18.14 37.39
CA ASP A 107 -45.71 17.24 38.54
C ASP A 107 -46.94 16.30 38.38
N LYS A 108 -47.72 16.45 37.30
CA LYS A 108 -48.95 15.68 37.02
C LYS A 108 -48.99 14.98 35.66
N HIS A 109 -47.98 15.16 34.80
CA HIS A 109 -47.98 14.63 33.44
C HIS A 109 -46.57 14.21 33.01
N ASP A 110 -46.49 13.26 32.09
CA ASP A 110 -45.24 12.80 31.49
C ASP A 110 -44.38 13.97 30.99
N PRO A 111 -43.04 13.89 31.16
CA PRO A 111 -42.13 14.96 30.79
C PRO A 111 -42.18 15.24 29.29
N ARG A 112 -42.29 16.52 28.95
CA ARG A 112 -42.23 16.99 27.55
C ARG A 112 -40.90 17.63 27.26
N TYR A 113 -40.40 17.45 26.05
CA TYR A 113 -39.06 17.90 25.66
C TYR A 113 -39.14 18.98 24.59
N LEU A 114 -38.38 20.06 24.77
CA LEU A 114 -38.21 21.10 23.77
C LEU A 114 -36.99 20.77 22.92
N ILE A 115 -37.22 20.33 21.69
CA ILE A 115 -36.15 20.01 20.73
C ILE A 115 -35.93 21.16 19.76
N ASN A 116 -34.69 21.33 19.30
CA ASN A 116 -34.33 22.25 18.22
C ASN A 116 -33.81 21.47 17.01
N VAL A 117 -34.49 21.64 15.87
CA VAL A 117 -34.10 21.04 14.59
C VAL A 117 -33.38 22.10 13.75
N LYS A 118 -32.10 21.84 13.40
CA LYS A 118 -31.14 22.83 12.86
C LYS A 118 -31.63 23.67 11.68
N GLN A 119 -32.52 23.14 10.84
CA GLN A 119 -33.01 23.81 9.62
C GLN A 119 -34.46 24.30 9.70
N PHE A 120 -35.20 24.00 10.77
CA PHE A 120 -36.64 24.23 10.84
C PHE A 120 -37.00 25.19 11.98
N ALA A 121 -37.19 24.67 13.19
CA ALA A 121 -37.60 25.43 14.37
C ALA A 121 -37.47 24.59 15.66
N LYS A 122 -38.00 25.13 16.75
CA LYS A 122 -38.15 24.43 18.03
C LYS A 122 -39.53 23.77 18.12
N PHE A 123 -39.58 22.53 18.60
CA PHE A 123 -40.81 21.76 18.79
C PHE A 123 -40.91 21.22 20.22
N VAL A 124 -42.13 21.07 20.71
CA VAL A 124 -42.42 20.32 21.94
C VAL A 124 -42.78 18.90 21.51
N VAL A 125 -42.06 17.91 22.02
CA VAL A 125 -42.27 16.48 21.71
C VAL A 125 -42.45 15.68 22.99
N ASP A 126 -43.17 14.57 22.86
CA ASP A 126 -43.36 13.59 23.92
C ASP A 126 -42.23 12.54 23.89
N LEU A 127 -42.06 11.82 25.00
CA LEU A 127 -41.08 10.75 25.11
C LEU A 127 -41.57 9.49 24.37
N ALA A 128 -40.65 8.78 23.71
CA ALA A 128 -40.95 7.49 23.10
C ALA A 128 -40.91 6.36 24.13
N ASP A 129 -41.77 5.34 23.97
CA ASP A 129 -41.91 4.20 24.90
C ASP A 129 -40.62 3.36 25.06
N SER A 130 -39.69 3.47 24.10
CA SER A 130 -38.43 2.72 24.09
C SER A 130 -37.31 3.37 24.89
N VAL A 131 -37.50 4.59 25.41
CA VAL A 131 -36.44 5.37 26.08
C VAL A 131 -36.89 5.79 27.47
N ALA A 132 -36.01 5.64 28.46
CA ALA A 132 -36.31 6.09 29.81
C ALA A 132 -36.11 7.62 29.92
N PRO A 133 -36.90 8.33 30.75
CA PRO A 133 -36.72 9.76 30.97
C PRO A 133 -35.35 10.18 31.51
N THR A 134 -34.58 9.23 32.06
CA THR A 134 -33.22 9.42 32.59
C THR A 134 -32.15 9.49 31.51
N ASP A 135 -32.44 9.03 30.30
CA ASP A 135 -31.43 8.89 29.23
C ASP A 135 -31.32 10.17 28.37
N ILE A 136 -32.18 11.17 28.62
CA ILE A 136 -32.30 12.40 27.82
C ILE A 136 -32.05 13.62 28.71
N GLU A 137 -30.95 14.33 28.44
CA GLU A 137 -30.56 15.62 29.06
C GLU A 137 -30.70 16.80 28.07
#